data_AF-A0A0F8Y7Y0-F1
#
_entry.id   AF-A0A0F8Y7Y0-F1
#
_cell.length_a   1.000
_cell.length_b   1.000
_cell.length_c   1.000
_cell.angle_alpha   90.00
_cell.angle_beta   90.00
_cell.angle_gamma   90.00
#
_symmetry.space_group_name_H-M   'P 1'
#
loop_
_entity.id
_entity.type
_entity.pdbx_description
1 polymer ?
#
loop_
_entity_poly.entity_id
_entity_poly.type
_entity_poly.pdbx_seq_one_letter_code
_entity_poly.pdbx_strand_id
1 'polypeptide(L)'
;GEMGLHMAAMVDPLFGGRVNPIGQLLQMAGLLLFLAVDGHHWLINALVLSYKTVPIPEFFEPGLTMGKIMQMFQGLLISAIKIAAPVMIILFLIVVVTGLVGRSIPQINIFMIIFPIKIITGFIILGITFPFIVRAMEYLLNILRKDLFSLVGGM
;
A
#
# COMPACT_ATOMS: atom_id res chain seq x y z
N GLY A 1 -1.01 0.11 12.79
CA GLY A 1 -0.26 0.54 13.98
C GLY A 1 -1.17 1.06 15.08
N GLU A 2 -1.91 2.14 14.82
CA GLU A 2 -2.51 2.99 15.87
C GLU A 2 -3.86 2.54 16.45
N MET A 3 -4.47 1.49 15.88
CA MET A 3 -5.73 0.89 16.35
C MET A 3 -5.56 -0.01 17.60
N GLY A 4 -4.38 -0.06 18.22
CA GLY A 4 -4.11 -0.95 19.37
C GLY A 4 -3.77 -2.40 18.99
N LEU A 5 -3.85 -2.78 17.71
CA LEU A 5 -3.45 -4.10 17.22
C LEU A 5 -1.94 -4.40 17.39
N HIS A 6 -1.10 -3.38 17.60
CA HIS A 6 0.31 -3.60 17.92
C HIS A 6 0.53 -4.33 19.25
N MET A 7 -0.40 -4.20 20.22
CA MET A 7 -0.33 -4.94 21.49
C MET A 7 -0.63 -6.43 21.30
N ALA A 8 -1.52 -6.78 20.35
CA ALA A 8 -1.80 -8.16 19.99
C ALA A 8 -0.62 -8.82 19.24
N ALA A 9 0.15 -8.04 18.47
CA ALA A 9 1.37 -8.51 17.79
C ALA A 9 2.56 -8.79 18.74
N MET A 10 2.41 -8.60 20.06
CA MET A 10 3.43 -8.90 21.06
C MET A 10 3.23 -10.25 21.77
N VAL A 11 2.17 -11.00 21.43
CA VAL A 11 1.72 -12.18 22.19
C VAL A 11 1.99 -13.52 21.45
N ASP A 12 2.66 -13.51 20.30
CA ASP A 12 3.13 -14.77 19.68
C ASP A 12 4.67 -14.81 19.53
N PRO A 13 5.38 -15.39 20.50
CA PRO A 13 6.83 -15.60 20.43
C PRO A 13 7.24 -16.82 19.57
N LEU A 14 6.30 -17.61 19.03
CA LEU A 14 6.62 -18.80 18.21
C LEU A 14 6.90 -18.46 16.74
N PHE A 15 6.33 -17.37 16.22
CA PHE A 15 6.62 -16.82 14.89
C PHE A 15 7.13 -15.39 15.05
N GLY A 16 8.45 -15.20 15.11
CA GLY A 16 9.14 -13.94 15.49
C GLY A 16 8.94 -12.70 14.61
N GLY A 17 7.77 -12.47 14.03
CA GLY A 17 7.44 -11.29 13.23
C GLY A 17 6.29 -10.50 13.84
N ARG A 18 6.46 -9.18 13.96
CA ARG A 18 5.37 -8.23 14.23
C ARG A 18 4.43 -8.18 13.02
N VAL A 19 3.54 -9.16 12.85
CA VAL A 19 2.57 -9.15 11.75
C VAL A 19 1.49 -8.13 12.05
N ASN A 20 1.35 -7.13 11.19
CA ASN A 20 0.23 -6.19 11.20
C ASN A 20 -0.93 -6.80 10.41
N PRO A 21 -2.01 -7.29 11.05
CA PRO A 21 -3.04 -8.07 10.36
C PRO A 21 -3.75 -7.29 9.25
N ILE A 22 -3.92 -5.98 9.45
CA ILE A 22 -4.52 -5.10 8.43
C ILE A 22 -3.58 -4.96 7.23
N GLY A 23 -2.28 -4.83 7.47
CA GLY A 23 -1.27 -4.76 6.41
C GLY A 23 -1.22 -6.05 5.59
N GLN A 24 -1.30 -7.20 6.27
CA GLN A 24 -1.34 -8.51 5.62
C GLN A 24 -2.61 -8.70 4.80
N LEU A 25 -3.78 -8.27 5.30
CA LEU A 25 -5.03 -8.29 4.56
C LEU A 25 -4.96 -7.44 3.28
N LEU A 26 -4.43 -6.21 3.38
CA LEU A 26 -4.25 -5.34 2.22
C LEU A 26 -3.25 -5.91 1.21
N GLN A 27 -2.18 -6.55 1.68
CA GLN A 27 -1.22 -7.24 0.82
C GLN A 27 -1.86 -8.41 0.07
N MET A 28 -2.61 -9.27 0.76
CA MET A 28 -3.32 -10.38 0.15
C MET A 28 -4.37 -9.89 -0.85
N ALA A 29 -5.14 -8.86 -0.51
CA ALA A 29 -6.10 -8.24 -1.42
C ALA A 29 -5.42 -7.69 -2.69
N GLY A 30 -4.29 -6.99 -2.53
CA GLY A 30 -3.50 -6.48 -3.65
C GLY A 30 -2.94 -7.59 -4.55
N LEU A 31 -2.47 -8.69 -3.97
CA LEU A 31 -2.01 -9.87 -4.72
C LEU A 31 -3.15 -10.54 -5.49
N LEU A 32 -4.31 -10.70 -4.86
CA LEU A 32 -5.49 -11.26 -5.52
C LEU A 32 -5.96 -10.38 -6.67
N LEU A 33 -5.98 -9.06 -6.50
CA LEU A 33 -6.30 -8.12 -7.58
C LEU A 33 -5.27 -8.20 -8.72
N PHE A 34 -3.99 -8.29 -8.41
CA PHE A 34 -2.92 -8.45 -9.41
C PHE A 34 -3.10 -9.74 -10.23
N LEU A 35 -3.48 -10.84 -9.59
CA LEU A 35 -3.78 -12.09 -10.27
C LEU A 35 -5.08 -12.00 -11.06
N ALA A 36 -6.12 -11.37 -10.52
CA ALA A 36 -7.43 -11.23 -11.16
C ALA A 36 -7.41 -10.41 -12.46
N VAL A 37 -6.47 -9.46 -12.59
CA VAL A 37 -6.27 -8.69 -13.83
C VAL A 37 -5.22 -9.31 -14.76
N ASP A 38 -4.79 -10.54 -14.49
CA ASP A 38 -3.72 -11.22 -15.21
C ASP A 38 -2.39 -10.44 -15.26
N GLY A 39 -2.10 -9.65 -14.23
CA GLY A 39 -0.91 -8.78 -14.19
C GLY A 39 0.41 -9.54 -14.35
N HIS A 40 0.44 -10.81 -13.97
CA HIS A 40 1.58 -11.71 -14.16
C HIS A 40 1.89 -11.95 -15.65
N HIS A 41 0.88 -12.04 -16.52
CA HIS A 41 1.07 -12.14 -17.98
C HIS A 41 1.72 -10.88 -18.55
N TRP A 42 1.38 -9.69 -18.04
CA TRP A 42 2.00 -8.44 -18.50
C TRP A 42 3.50 -8.42 -18.20
N LEU A 43 3.90 -8.92 -17.03
CA LEU A 43 5.30 -8.98 -16.62
C LEU A 43 6.10 -9.94 -17.53
N ILE A 44 5.54 -11.12 -17.80
CA ILE A 44 6.17 -12.10 -18.71
C ILE A 44 6.29 -11.53 -20.14
N ASN A 45 5.22 -10.91 -20.65
CA ASN A 45 5.24 -10.29 -21.99
C ASN A 45 6.24 -9.14 -22.08
N ALA A 46 6.33 -8.30 -21.05
CA ALA A 46 7.31 -7.22 -20.99
C ALA A 46 8.76 -7.76 -20.98
N LEU A 47 9.03 -8.85 -20.25
CA LEU A 47 10.34 -9.52 -20.26
C LEU A 47 10.68 -10.05 -21.65
N VAL A 48 9.76 -10.80 -22.28
CA VAL A 48 9.97 -11.34 -23.64
C VAL A 48 10.22 -10.23 -24.65
N LEU A 49 9.47 -9.13 -24.57
CA LEU A 49 9.63 -7.99 -25.46
C LEU A 49 10.97 -7.26 -25.20
N SER A 50 11.43 -7.19 -23.95
CA SER A 50 12.73 -6.59 -23.59
C SER A 50 13.91 -7.31 -24.22
N TYR A 51 13.83 -8.64 -24.40
CA TYR A 51 14.86 -9.39 -25.12
C TYR A 51 14.83 -9.17 -26.64
N LYS A 52 13.70 -8.73 -27.20
CA LYS A 52 13.56 -8.42 -28.63
C LYS A 52 13.98 -6.99 -28.97
N THR A 53 13.75 -6.04 -28.07
CA THR A 53 13.99 -4.62 -28.31
C THR A 53 15.37 -4.13 -27.90
N VAL A 54 16.12 -4.88 -27.10
CA VAL A 54 17.53 -4.57 -26.77
C VAL A 54 18.44 -5.47 -27.61
N PRO A 55 18.82 -5.09 -28.85
CA PRO A 55 19.86 -5.79 -29.59
C PRO A 55 21.20 -5.61 -28.85
N ILE A 56 21.75 -6.73 -28.40
CA ILE A 56 23.09 -6.85 -27.84
C ILE A 56 24.08 -6.80 -29.02
N PRO A 57 24.29 -5.64 -29.70
CA PRO A 57 25.60 -5.02 -29.59
C PRO A 57 25.71 -3.49 -29.79
N GLU A 58 24.68 -2.71 -30.13
CA GLU A 58 24.89 -1.30 -30.53
C GLU A 58 23.89 -0.32 -29.87
N PHE A 59 24.45 0.59 -29.06
CA PHE A 59 23.83 1.79 -28.46
C PHE A 59 22.64 1.57 -27.52
N PHE A 60 22.92 1.05 -26.32
CA PHE A 60 22.07 1.29 -25.16
C PHE A 60 22.33 2.72 -24.64
N GLU A 61 21.44 3.68 -24.90
CA GLU A 61 21.50 5.01 -24.29
C GLU A 61 20.91 4.97 -22.86
N PRO A 62 21.73 4.98 -21.79
CA PRO A 62 21.24 4.77 -20.43
C PRO A 62 20.46 5.98 -19.88
N GLY A 63 20.74 7.18 -20.41
CA GLY A 63 20.24 8.45 -19.88
C GLY A 63 18.72 8.62 -19.99
N LEU A 64 18.14 8.29 -21.15
CA LEU A 64 16.68 8.36 -21.38
C LEU A 64 15.92 7.31 -20.56
N THR A 65 16.50 6.12 -20.42
CA THR A 65 15.91 5.01 -19.65
C THR A 65 15.91 5.29 -18.14
N MET A 66 17.01 5.83 -17.60
CA MET A 66 17.13 6.14 -16.18
C MET A 66 16.17 7.27 -15.74
N GLY A 67 16.03 8.32 -16.55
CA GLY A 67 15.10 9.41 -16.26
C GLY A 67 13.64 8.94 -16.19
N LYS A 68 13.26 8.01 -17.08
CA LYS A 68 11.91 7.44 -17.11
C LYS A 68 11.64 6.52 -15.90
N ILE A 69 12.62 5.72 -15.49
CA ILE A 69 12.54 4.91 -14.26
C ILE A 69 12.38 5.80 -13.02
N MET A 70 13.13 6.91 -12.93
CA MET A 70 12.99 7.86 -11.82
C MET A 70 11.60 8.50 -11.78
N GLN A 71 11.02 8.87 -12.93
CA GLN A 71 9.66 9.40 -13.00
C GLN A 71 8.62 8.36 -12.56
N MET A 72 8.78 7.09 -12.97
CA MET A 72 7.90 6.00 -12.52
C MET A 72 7.98 5.80 -11.00
N PHE A 73 9.20 5.82 -10.43
CA PHE A 73 9.39 5.72 -8.99
C PHE A 73 8.73 6.88 -8.23
N GLN A 74 8.88 8.11 -8.73
CA GLN A 74 8.21 9.29 -8.15
C GLN A 74 6.68 9.15 -8.22
N GLY A 75 6.14 8.69 -9.35
CA GLY A 75 4.71 8.45 -9.53
C GLY A 75 4.16 7.40 -8.57
N LEU A 76 4.90 6.31 -8.36
CA LEU A 76 4.54 5.26 -7.40
C LEU A 76 4.54 5.78 -5.97
N LEU A 77 5.56 6.54 -5.57
CA LEU A 77 5.66 7.11 -4.22
C LEU A 77 4.49 8.08 -3.93
N ILE A 78 4.20 8.99 -4.86
CA ILE A 78 3.09 9.94 -4.73
C ILE A 78 1.75 9.19 -4.63
N SER A 79 1.57 8.16 -5.45
CA SER A 79 0.33 7.37 -5.46
C SER A 79 0.14 6.58 -4.17
N ALA A 80 1.21 5.97 -3.64
CA ALA A 80 1.18 5.27 -2.36
C ALA A 80 0.78 6.21 -1.21
N ILE A 81 1.35 7.43 -1.19
CA ILE A 81 1.00 8.45 -0.20
C ILE A 81 -0.47 8.88 -0.34
N LYS A 82 -0.96 9.10 -1.57
CA LYS A 82 -2.37 9.48 -1.81
C LYS A 82 -3.35 8.41 -1.34
N ILE A 83 -3.04 7.14 -1.54
CA ILE A 83 -3.87 6.02 -1.07
C ILE A 83 -3.84 5.91 0.46
N ALA A 84 -2.67 6.14 1.07
CA ALA A 84 -2.51 6.08 2.52
C ALA A 84 -3.10 7.31 3.25
N ALA A 85 -3.12 8.48 2.60
CA ALA A 85 -3.53 9.76 3.18
C ALA A 85 -4.89 9.74 3.91
N PRO A 86 -6.01 9.27 3.32
CA PRO A 86 -7.31 9.31 4.00
C PRO A 86 -7.31 8.52 5.31
N VAL A 87 -6.69 7.33 5.30
CA VAL A 87 -6.59 6.49 6.50
C VAL A 87 -5.67 7.14 7.54
N MET A 88 -4.52 7.69 7.12
CA MET A 88 -3.60 8.38 8.03
C MET A 88 -4.23 9.59 8.70
N ILE A 89 -5.00 10.42 7.97
CA ILE A 89 -5.68 11.59 8.52
C ILE A 89 -6.68 11.17 9.61
N ILE A 90 -7.47 10.13 9.36
CA ILE A 90 -8.48 9.67 10.32
C ILE A 90 -7.80 9.08 11.56
N LEU A 91 -6.76 8.28 11.40
CA LEU A 91 -6.01 7.71 12.52
C LEU A 91 -5.34 8.81 13.37
N PHE A 92 -4.75 9.81 12.71
CA PHE A 92 -4.18 10.97 13.38
C PHE A 92 -5.22 11.73 14.21
N LEU A 93 -6.42 11.97 13.67
CA LEU A 93 -7.52 12.59 14.41
C LEU A 93 -7.92 11.76 15.64
N ILE A 94 -7.98 10.43 15.51
CA ILE A 94 -8.28 9.55 16.64
C ILE A 94 -7.19 9.68 17.73
N VAL A 95 -5.91 9.77 17.36
CA VAL A 95 -4.81 9.98 18.33
C VAL A 95 -4.97 11.32 19.05
N VAL A 96 -5.28 12.40 18.32
CA VAL A 96 -5.53 13.74 18.90
C VAL A 96 -6.71 13.71 19.86
N VAL A 97 -7.84 13.13 19.46
CA VAL A 97 -9.04 13.01 20.31
C VAL A 97 -8.74 12.18 21.56
N THR A 98 -8.02 11.06 21.42
CA THR A 98 -7.63 10.22 22.55
C THR A 98 -6.74 10.99 23.54
N GLY A 99 -5.79 11.79 23.04
CA GLY A 99 -4.92 12.62 23.86
C GLY A 99 -5.67 13.73 24.61
N LEU A 100 -6.66 14.35 23.96
CA LEU A 100 -7.53 15.35 24.58
C LEU A 100 -8.39 14.74 25.69
N VAL A 101 -9.04 13.60 25.42
CA VAL A 101 -9.91 12.90 26.39
C VAL A 101 -9.10 12.37 27.58
N GLY A 102 -7.89 11.87 27.35
CA GLY A 102 -6.98 11.39 28.40
C GLY A 102 -6.60 12.47 29.43
N ARG A 103 -6.63 13.76 29.03
CA ARG A 103 -6.40 14.88 29.95
C ARG A 103 -7.62 15.19 30.83
N SER A 104 -8.83 14.89 30.37
CA SER A 104 -10.08 15.28 31.02
C SER A 104 -10.63 14.26 32.03
N ILE A 105 -10.28 12.97 31.91
CA ILE A 105 -10.80 11.90 32.80
C ILE A 105 -9.64 11.02 33.32
N PRO A 106 -8.87 11.48 34.31
CA PRO A 106 -7.70 10.75 34.83
C PRO A 106 -8.05 9.58 35.76
N GLN A 107 -9.31 9.42 36.18
CA GLN A 107 -9.71 8.49 37.25
C GLN A 107 -10.30 7.15 36.77
N ILE A 108 -10.70 7.03 35.50
CA ILE A 108 -11.17 5.76 34.91
C ILE A 108 -10.02 5.16 34.11
N ASN A 109 -9.88 3.83 34.09
CA ASN A 109 -8.97 3.11 33.19
C ASN A 109 -9.43 3.32 31.73
N ILE A 110 -9.20 4.52 31.20
CA ILE A 110 -9.73 5.03 29.94
C ILE A 110 -9.27 4.14 28.77
N PHE A 111 -8.09 3.54 28.91
CA PHE A 111 -7.55 2.59 27.96
C PHE A 111 -8.48 1.38 27.76
N MET A 112 -9.10 0.87 28.82
CA MET A 112 -10.01 -0.28 28.76
C MET A 112 -11.24 -0.03 27.88
N ILE A 113 -11.72 1.23 27.81
CA ILE A 113 -12.90 1.62 27.02
C ILE A 113 -12.49 2.06 25.61
N ILE A 114 -11.36 2.77 25.47
CA ILE A 114 -10.92 3.33 24.19
C ILE A 114 -10.41 2.25 23.24
N PHE A 115 -9.78 1.17 23.72
CA PHE A 115 -9.29 0.09 22.84
C PHE A 115 -10.42 -0.59 22.03
N PRO A 116 -11.51 -1.09 22.64
CA PRO A 116 -12.65 -1.63 21.90
C PRO A 116 -13.23 -0.64 20.88
N ILE A 117 -13.40 0.63 21.28
CA ILE A 117 -13.95 1.68 20.42
C ILE A 117 -13.03 1.96 19.22
N LYS A 118 -11.72 2.02 19.44
CA LYS A 118 -10.72 2.21 18.38
C LYS A 118 -10.75 1.07 17.35
N ILE A 119 -10.87 -0.17 17.81
CA ILE A 119 -10.91 -1.35 16.94
C ILE A 119 -12.16 -1.30 16.06
N ILE A 120 -13.36 -1.14 16.66
CA ILE A 120 -14.63 -1.06 15.92
C ILE A 120 -14.59 0.07 14.90
N THR A 121 -14.18 1.26 15.34
CA THR A 121 -14.12 2.45 14.47
C THR A 121 -13.19 2.24 13.29
N GLY A 122 -12.00 1.68 13.51
CA GLY A 122 -11.08 1.45 12.40
C GLY A 122 -11.50 0.31 11.46
N PHE A 123 -12.25 -0.70 11.93
CA PHE A 123 -12.87 -1.67 11.03
C PHE A 123 -13.98 -1.05 10.16
N ILE A 124 -14.80 -0.14 10.72
CA ILE A 124 -15.80 0.62 9.95
C ILE A 124 -15.11 1.47 8.88
N ILE A 125 -14.07 2.21 9.26
CA ILE A 125 -13.29 3.04 8.33
C ILE A 125 -12.65 2.18 7.23
N LEU A 126 -12.08 1.03 7.59
CA LEU A 126 -11.54 0.08 6.62
C LEU A 126 -12.62 -0.38 5.65
N GLY A 127 -13.79 -0.81 6.14
CA GLY A 127 -14.91 -1.23 5.30
C GLY A 127 -15.37 -0.16 4.31
N ILE A 128 -15.47 1.10 4.77
CA ILE A 128 -15.84 2.24 3.92
C ILE A 128 -14.75 2.57 2.90
N THR A 129 -13.48 2.46 3.28
CA THR A 129 -12.33 2.82 2.43
C THR A 129 -11.91 1.67 1.49
N PHE A 130 -12.32 0.44 1.77
CA PHE A 130 -11.90 -0.74 1.01
C PHE A 130 -12.24 -0.65 -0.49
N PRO A 131 -13.45 -0.27 -0.92
CA PRO A 131 -13.76 -0.12 -2.35
C PRO A 131 -12.91 0.97 -3.03
N PHE A 132 -12.58 2.03 -2.30
CA PHE A 132 -11.70 3.09 -2.80
C PHE A 132 -10.27 2.57 -3.01
N ILE A 133 -9.76 1.77 -2.07
CA ILE A 133 -8.44 1.11 -2.19
C ILE A 133 -8.41 0.17 -3.41
N VAL A 134 -9.45 -0.65 -3.60
CA VAL A 134 -9.55 -1.57 -4.75
C VAL A 134 -9.49 -0.79 -6.07
N ARG A 135 -10.32 0.25 -6.22
CA ARG A 135 -10.35 1.08 -7.43
C ARG A 135 -9.01 1.80 -7.67
N ALA A 136 -8.36 2.27 -6.61
CA ALA A 136 -7.04 2.90 -6.71
C ALA A 136 -5.97 1.88 -7.14
N MET A 137 -6.02 0.64 -6.65
CA MET A 137 -5.10 -0.43 -7.08
C MET A 137 -5.30 -0.80 -8.54
N GLU A 138 -6.54 -0.95 -9.01
CA GLU A 138 -6.82 -1.21 -10.44
C GLU A 138 -6.27 -0.09 -11.33
N TYR A 139 -6.45 1.17 -10.94
CA TYR A 139 -5.90 2.31 -11.65
C TYR A 139 -4.36 2.26 -11.72
N LEU A 140 -3.70 1.94 -10.61
CA LEU A 140 -2.24 1.83 -10.57
C LEU A 140 -1.71 0.66 -11.39
N LEU A 141 -2.37 -0.49 -11.37
CA LEU A 141 -1.99 -1.64 -12.19
C LEU A 141 -2.08 -1.31 -13.68
N ASN A 142 -3.09 -0.55 -14.09
CA ASN A 142 -3.24 -0.10 -15.48
C ASN A 142 -2.16 0.91 -15.90
N ILE A 143 -1.75 1.81 -15.00
CA ILE A 143 -0.62 2.73 -15.25
C ILE A 143 0.67 1.92 -15.36
N LEU A 144 0.94 1.04 -14.41
CA LEU A 144 2.13 0.20 -14.39
C LEU A 144 2.26 -0.63 -15.67
N ARG A 145 1.15 -1.17 -16.18
CA ARG A 145 1.10 -1.83 -17.49
C ARG A 145 1.58 -0.90 -18.61
N LYS A 146 1.01 0.31 -18.70
CA LYS A 146 1.37 1.28 -19.74
C LYS A 146 2.85 1.66 -19.63
N ASP A 147 3.33 1.91 -18.42
CA ASP A 147 4.70 2.34 -18.19
C ASP A 147 5.69 1.21 -18.53
N LEU A 148 5.41 -0.04 -18.15
CA LEU A 148 6.18 -1.22 -18.53
C LEU A 148 6.32 -1.35 -20.05
N PHE A 149 5.21 -1.29 -20.80
CA PHE A 149 5.28 -1.36 -22.25
C PHE A 149 5.97 -0.15 -22.87
N SER A 150 5.89 1.03 -22.23
CA SER A 150 6.57 2.23 -22.71
C SER A 150 8.09 2.20 -22.49
N LEU A 151 8.58 1.44 -21.50
CA LEU A 151 10.01 1.20 -21.29
C LEU A 151 10.55 0.21 -22.32
N VAL A 152 9.74 -0.78 -22.70
CA VAL A 152 10.17 -1.87 -23.56
C VAL A 152 9.97 -1.59 -25.05
N GLY A 153 8.85 -0.97 -25.43
CA GLY A 153 8.53 -0.59 -26.82
C GLY A 153 8.79 0.87 -27.16
N GLY A 154 9.41 1.63 -26.24
CA GLY A 154 9.90 2.99 -26.45
C GLY A 154 11.37 3.06 -26.88
N MET A 155 11.94 1.94 -27.30
CA MET A 155 13.20 1.85 -28.05
C MET A 155 12.86 1.52 -29.51
#